data_AF-A0A958BHZ0-F1
#
_entry.id   AF-A0A958BHZ0-F1
#
_cell.length_a   1.000
_cell.length_b   1.000
_cell.length_c   1.000
_cell.angle_alpha   90.00
_cell.angle_beta   90.00
_cell.angle_gamma   90.00
#
_symmetry.space_group_name_H-M   'P 1'
#
loop_
_entity.id
_entity.type
_entity.pdbx_description
1 polymer ?
#
loop_
_entity_poly.entity_id
_entity_poly.type
_entity_poly.pdbx_seq_one_letter_code
_entity_poly.pdbx_strand_id
1 'polypeptide(L)'
;MQADAEPGATERAQPSGGDAGDSSDLVCRRPVEDYGRVTLNGETLNRRTLGMLETAMALYAGPADLKRVAQGSYTDAVEGSFGTHAGGGAVDLSIRNPAAPAERLYDEVPALLRALRQAGFAAWYRDWDEVFPGSVPHIHAIAVGDAELSPAARRQLDGPAGYFRGFNGLPLDPPVADAWGGPLVCPWMAEPVVDRGRR
;
A
#
# COMPACT_ATOMS: atom_id res chain seq x y z
N MET A 1 15.94 -32.06 -59.87
CA MET A 1 15.26 -32.38 -58.59
C MET A 1 16.18 -31.93 -57.47
N GLN A 2 15.98 -30.69 -57.01
CA GLN A 2 16.69 -30.02 -55.93
C GLN A 2 16.13 -28.60 -55.86
N ALA A 3 15.83 -27.98 -54.73
CA ALA A 3 15.43 -28.41 -53.40
C ALA A 3 14.68 -27.19 -52.83
N ASP A 4 13.58 -27.42 -52.13
CA ASP A 4 12.83 -26.41 -51.39
C ASP A 4 13.63 -25.86 -50.18
N ALA A 5 13.59 -24.55 -49.95
CA ALA A 5 13.90 -23.88 -48.67
C ALA A 5 13.33 -22.44 -48.70
N GLU A 6 12.11 -22.23 -48.19
CA GLU A 6 11.74 -21.69 -46.86
C GLU A 6 11.57 -20.14 -46.82
N PRO A 7 10.40 -19.64 -46.36
CA PRO A 7 10.06 -18.21 -46.37
C PRO A 7 10.42 -17.47 -45.07
N GLY A 8 10.82 -16.21 -45.25
CA GLY A 8 10.48 -15.04 -44.41
C GLY A 8 10.57 -15.17 -42.89
N ALA A 9 11.69 -14.71 -42.31
CA ALA A 9 11.77 -14.38 -40.90
C ALA A 9 10.81 -13.22 -40.55
N THR A 10 9.74 -13.53 -39.84
CA THR A 10 8.88 -12.53 -39.18
C THR A 10 9.64 -11.82 -38.07
N GLU A 11 9.81 -10.52 -38.23
CA GLU A 11 10.33 -9.57 -37.24
C GLU A 11 9.40 -9.57 -36.01
N ARG A 12 9.91 -10.02 -34.85
CA ARG A 12 9.18 -9.91 -33.58
C ARG A 12 9.31 -8.49 -33.08
N ALA A 13 8.22 -7.74 -33.18
CA ALA A 13 8.05 -6.49 -32.45
C ALA A 13 8.19 -6.75 -30.94
N GLN A 14 9.06 -5.96 -30.30
CA GLN A 14 9.20 -5.87 -28.86
C GLN A 14 7.96 -5.14 -28.29
N PRO A 15 7.33 -5.60 -27.20
CA PRO A 15 6.34 -4.78 -26.52
C PRO A 15 7.05 -3.69 -25.71
N SER A 16 6.92 -2.45 -26.20
CA SER A 16 7.31 -1.23 -25.52
C SER A 16 6.26 -0.78 -24.51
N GLY A 17 6.73 -0.30 -23.36
CA GLY A 17 6.03 0.71 -22.55
C GLY A 17 5.07 0.14 -21.51
N GLY A 18 5.46 0.24 -20.24
CA GLY A 18 4.56 0.08 -19.11
C GLY A 18 3.45 1.13 -19.16
N ASP A 19 2.22 0.66 -19.08
CA ASP A 19 1.02 1.48 -19.06
C ASP A 19 0.93 2.16 -17.68
N ALA A 20 1.19 3.46 -17.65
CA ALA A 20 0.88 4.30 -16.51
C ALA A 20 -0.65 4.36 -16.43
N GLY A 21 -1.21 3.60 -15.48
CA GLY A 21 -2.64 3.32 -15.39
C GLY A 21 -3.53 4.54 -15.61
N ASP A 22 -4.50 4.36 -16.51
CA ASP A 22 -5.54 5.34 -16.82
C ASP A 22 -6.23 5.84 -15.54
N SER A 23 -6.17 7.15 -15.33
CA SER A 23 -6.79 7.85 -14.21
C SER A 23 -8.32 7.73 -14.19
N SER A 24 -8.94 7.29 -15.29
CA SER A 24 -10.39 7.19 -15.44
C SER A 24 -11.05 6.09 -14.59
N ASP A 25 -10.28 5.08 -14.14
CA ASP A 25 -10.76 3.92 -13.36
C ASP A 25 -10.48 4.02 -11.86
N LEU A 26 -9.84 5.09 -11.38
CA LEU A 26 -9.52 5.24 -9.96
C LEU A 26 -10.72 5.74 -9.16
N VAL A 27 -11.19 4.93 -8.21
CA VAL A 27 -12.19 5.35 -7.22
C VAL A 27 -11.52 6.24 -6.16
N CYS A 28 -11.30 7.50 -6.52
CA CYS A 28 -10.57 8.49 -5.72
C CYS A 28 -11.42 9.20 -4.67
N ARG A 29 -12.15 8.45 -3.85
CA ARG A 29 -12.97 9.03 -2.77
C ARG A 29 -12.06 9.61 -1.70
N ARG A 30 -12.18 10.93 -1.45
CA ARG A 30 -11.49 11.57 -0.33
C ARG A 30 -12.00 10.98 1.01
N PRO A 31 -11.11 10.58 1.92
CA PRO A 31 -11.49 10.09 3.25
C PRO A 31 -12.20 11.17 4.09
N VAL A 32 -12.97 10.75 5.08
CA VAL A 32 -13.52 11.66 6.09
C VAL A 32 -12.42 12.12 7.05
N GLU A 33 -12.48 13.36 7.51
CA GLU A 33 -11.52 13.93 8.46
C GLU A 33 -11.98 13.69 9.91
N ASP A 34 -12.23 12.42 10.27
CA ASP A 34 -12.57 11.99 11.63
C ASP A 34 -11.41 11.21 12.25
N TYR A 35 -10.75 11.84 13.23
CA TYR A 35 -9.59 11.29 13.94
C TYR A 35 -9.94 10.57 15.24
N GLY A 36 -11.24 10.38 15.54
CA GLY A 36 -11.69 9.64 16.71
C GLY A 36 -11.08 8.24 16.78
N ARG A 37 -10.60 7.85 17.97
CA ARG A 37 -9.96 6.54 18.18
C ARG A 37 -11.00 5.41 18.13
N VAL A 38 -10.60 4.31 17.53
CA VAL A 38 -11.37 3.06 17.49
C VAL A 38 -10.44 1.89 17.72
N THR A 39 -10.93 0.86 18.39
CA THR A 39 -10.19 -0.41 18.56
C THR A 39 -10.76 -1.45 17.62
N LEU A 40 -9.90 -2.10 16.84
CA LEU A 40 -10.24 -3.18 15.92
C LEU A 40 -9.30 -4.35 16.19
N ASN A 41 -9.83 -5.49 16.61
CA ASN A 41 -9.05 -6.70 16.93
C ASN A 41 -7.93 -6.48 17.97
N GLY A 42 -8.12 -5.54 18.91
CA GLY A 42 -7.13 -5.18 19.92
C GLY A 42 -6.17 -4.06 19.49
N GLU A 43 -6.14 -3.72 18.21
CA GLU A 43 -5.30 -2.67 17.64
C GLU A 43 -6.03 -1.32 17.62
N THR A 44 -5.31 -0.22 17.84
CA THR A 44 -5.89 1.13 17.81
C THR A 44 -5.75 1.72 16.42
N LEU A 45 -6.81 2.34 15.91
CA LEU A 45 -6.80 3.16 14.70
C LEU A 45 -7.52 4.48 14.96
N ASN A 46 -7.47 5.39 13.99
CA ASN A 46 -8.47 6.45 13.88
C ASN A 46 -9.59 6.06 12.89
N ARG A 47 -10.74 6.72 13.01
CA ARG A 47 -11.92 6.45 12.17
C ARG A 47 -11.67 6.74 10.69
N ARG A 48 -10.84 7.74 10.36
CA ARG A 48 -10.37 8.02 9.00
C ARG A 48 -9.72 6.79 8.37
N THR A 49 -8.76 6.19 9.06
CA THR A 49 -8.03 4.99 8.62
C THR A 49 -8.98 3.80 8.49
N LEU A 50 -9.89 3.60 9.46
CA LEU A 50 -10.90 2.54 9.37
C LEU A 50 -11.81 2.71 8.14
N GLY A 51 -12.30 3.92 7.88
CA GLY A 51 -13.15 4.19 6.72
C GLY A 51 -12.43 3.99 5.38
N MET A 52 -11.12 4.23 5.33
CA MET A 52 -10.30 3.92 4.17
C MET A 52 -10.13 2.40 3.99
N LEU A 53 -9.91 1.63 5.07
CA LEU A 53 -9.85 0.17 5.00
C LEU A 53 -11.19 -0.43 4.53
N GLU A 54 -12.31 0.12 4.98
CA GLU A 54 -13.64 -0.28 4.52
C GLU A 54 -13.86 0.01 3.04
N THR A 55 -13.36 1.16 2.55
CA THR A 55 -13.38 1.50 1.13
C THR A 55 -12.51 0.53 0.33
N ALA A 56 -11.29 0.22 0.79
CA ALA A 56 -10.42 -0.74 0.13
C ALA A 56 -11.04 -2.14 0.07
N MET A 57 -11.69 -2.58 1.16
CA MET A 57 -12.36 -3.88 1.21
C MET A 57 -13.53 -3.96 0.22
N ALA A 58 -14.28 -2.88 0.06
CA ALA A 58 -15.36 -2.79 -0.92
C ALA A 58 -14.85 -2.83 -2.38
N LEU A 59 -13.67 -2.26 -2.64
CA LEU A 59 -13.03 -2.30 -3.96
C LEU A 59 -12.42 -3.66 -4.31
N TYR A 60 -11.88 -4.36 -3.31
CA TYR A 60 -11.19 -5.63 -3.48
C TYR A 60 -12.15 -6.81 -3.76
N ALA A 61 -13.23 -6.95 -2.99
CA ALA A 61 -14.27 -7.98 -3.17
C ALA A 61 -13.78 -9.46 -3.25
N GLY A 62 -12.60 -9.77 -2.70
CA GLY A 62 -12.04 -11.13 -2.65
C GLY A 62 -12.03 -11.76 -1.24
N PRO A 63 -11.33 -12.90 -1.06
CA PRO A 63 -11.35 -13.68 0.19
C PRO A 63 -10.60 -13.08 1.38
N ALA A 64 -9.69 -12.13 1.17
CA ALA A 64 -8.97 -11.47 2.27
C ALA A 64 -9.86 -10.55 3.12
N ASP A 65 -9.50 -10.36 4.39
CA ASP A 65 -10.16 -9.43 5.29
C ASP A 65 -9.19 -8.32 5.73
N LEU A 66 -9.32 -7.13 5.14
CA LEU A 66 -8.50 -5.95 5.46
C LEU A 66 -8.78 -5.37 6.86
N LYS A 67 -9.76 -5.89 7.60
CA LYS A 67 -9.95 -5.57 9.03
C LYS A 67 -9.07 -6.42 9.94
N ARG A 68 -8.37 -7.45 9.43
CA ARG A 68 -7.37 -8.22 10.17
C ARG A 68 -6.05 -7.47 10.28
N VAL A 69 -6.08 -6.42 11.09
CA VAL A 69 -4.91 -5.61 11.44
C VAL A 69 -3.99 -6.42 12.34
N ALA A 70 -2.74 -6.60 11.92
CA ALA A 70 -1.68 -7.25 12.68
C ALA A 70 -0.94 -6.25 13.60
N GLN A 71 -0.86 -4.98 13.17
CA GLN A 71 -0.37 -3.86 13.98
C GLN A 71 -1.12 -2.58 13.60
N GLY A 72 -1.69 -1.90 14.58
CA GLY A 72 -2.43 -0.65 14.40
C GLY A 72 -1.58 0.60 14.46
N SER A 73 -2.25 1.74 14.52
CA SER A 73 -1.70 3.07 14.76
C SER A 73 -1.53 3.35 16.26
N TYR A 74 -0.84 4.44 16.60
CA TYR A 74 -0.59 4.93 17.97
C TYR A 74 0.10 3.91 18.89
N THR A 75 1.06 3.15 18.35
CA THR A 75 1.84 2.16 19.09
C THR A 75 3.31 2.22 18.72
N ASP A 76 4.18 1.96 19.70
CA ASP A 76 5.62 1.79 19.57
C ASP A 76 6.06 0.35 19.91
N ALA A 77 5.11 -0.58 20.03
CA ALA A 77 5.34 -1.94 20.52
C ALA A 77 6.31 -2.77 19.66
N VAL A 78 6.50 -2.41 18.39
CA VAL A 78 7.41 -3.10 17.47
C VAL A 78 8.58 -2.18 17.11
N GLU A 79 9.73 -2.45 17.71
CA GLU A 79 10.98 -1.69 17.53
C GLU A 79 11.40 -1.63 16.04
N GLY A 80 11.20 -2.73 15.30
CA GLY A 80 11.48 -2.83 13.87
C GLY A 80 10.57 -2.00 12.95
N SER A 81 9.57 -1.29 13.49
CA SER A 81 8.69 -0.41 12.70
C SER A 81 9.29 0.98 12.46
N PHE A 82 10.48 1.30 13.02
CA PHE A 82 11.13 2.60 12.90
C PHE A 82 10.24 3.79 13.33
N GLY A 83 9.24 3.52 14.20
CA GLY A 83 8.29 4.51 14.70
C GLY A 83 7.21 4.93 13.70
N THR A 84 7.01 4.21 12.58
CA THR A 84 5.94 4.52 11.61
C THR A 84 4.56 4.45 12.26
N HIS A 85 4.35 3.52 13.20
CA HIS A 85 3.07 3.33 13.90
C HIS A 85 2.86 4.25 15.12
N ALA A 86 3.82 5.12 15.46
CA ALA A 86 3.71 5.98 16.64
C ALA A 86 2.61 7.06 16.54
N GLY A 87 2.06 7.29 15.34
CA GLY A 87 0.97 8.22 15.06
C GLY A 87 -0.22 7.50 14.42
N GLY A 88 -1.14 8.29 13.85
CA GLY A 88 -2.27 7.80 13.06
C GLY A 88 -1.88 7.25 11.70
N GLY A 89 -2.85 6.68 10.99
CA GLY A 89 -2.75 6.37 9.57
C GLY A 89 -1.93 5.14 9.16
N ALA A 90 -1.04 4.63 10.01
CA ALA A 90 -0.22 3.45 9.72
C ALA A 90 -0.90 2.15 10.19
N VAL A 91 -0.90 1.13 9.32
CA VAL A 91 -1.44 -0.20 9.60
C VAL A 91 -0.61 -1.29 8.93
N ASP A 92 -0.44 -2.42 9.63
CA ASP A 92 0.03 -3.67 9.04
C ASP A 92 -1.14 -4.63 8.94
N LEU A 93 -1.37 -5.16 7.75
CA LEU A 93 -2.53 -5.98 7.42
C LEU A 93 -2.09 -7.42 7.17
N SER A 94 -2.81 -8.36 7.77
CA SER A 94 -2.57 -9.78 7.54
C SER A 94 -2.99 -10.18 6.13
N ILE A 95 -2.14 -10.97 5.46
CA ILE A 95 -2.51 -11.66 4.21
C ILE A 95 -2.96 -13.11 4.44
N ARG A 96 -3.24 -13.51 5.69
CA ARG A 96 -3.72 -14.87 5.98
C ARG A 96 -5.15 -15.04 5.52
N ASN A 97 -5.46 -16.20 4.96
CA ASN A 97 -6.83 -16.54 4.58
C ASN A 97 -7.71 -16.62 5.86
N PRO A 98 -8.78 -15.81 5.98
CA PRO A 98 -9.65 -15.87 7.16
C PRO A 98 -10.39 -17.21 7.28
N ALA A 99 -10.65 -17.91 6.17
CA ALA A 99 -11.29 -19.23 6.15
C ALA A 99 -10.30 -20.38 6.39
N ALA A 100 -9.00 -20.17 6.14
CA ALA A 100 -7.94 -21.15 6.35
C ALA A 100 -6.68 -20.48 6.91
N PRO A 101 -6.60 -20.17 8.23
CA PRO A 101 -5.56 -19.29 8.79
C PRO A 101 -4.10 -19.75 8.62
N ALA A 102 -3.88 -21.03 8.29
CA ALA A 102 -2.56 -21.55 7.94
C ALA A 102 -2.07 -21.09 6.56
N GLU A 103 -2.99 -20.74 5.66
CA GLU A 103 -2.75 -20.29 4.30
C GLU A 103 -2.55 -18.77 4.23
N ARG A 104 -1.73 -18.33 3.27
CA ARG A 104 -1.54 -16.92 2.91
C ARG A 104 -1.99 -16.69 1.48
N LEU A 105 -2.68 -15.57 1.26
CA LEU A 105 -3.29 -15.18 0.00
C LEU A 105 -2.29 -14.41 -0.88
N TYR A 106 -1.18 -15.06 -1.27
CA TYR A 106 -0.14 -14.43 -2.09
C TYR A 106 -0.66 -13.96 -3.45
N ASP A 107 -1.51 -14.77 -4.09
CA ASP A 107 -2.10 -14.45 -5.40
C ASP A 107 -3.03 -13.22 -5.35
N GLU A 108 -3.53 -12.88 -4.17
CA GLU A 108 -4.42 -11.73 -3.95
C GLU A 108 -3.65 -10.43 -3.69
N VAL A 109 -2.34 -10.48 -3.44
CA VAL A 109 -1.52 -9.30 -3.10
C VAL A 109 -1.64 -8.19 -4.14
N PRO A 110 -1.54 -8.44 -5.46
CA PRO A 110 -1.75 -7.39 -6.47
C PRO A 110 -3.10 -6.68 -6.35
N ALA A 111 -4.18 -7.44 -6.14
CA ALA A 111 -5.52 -6.90 -6.03
C ALA A 111 -5.72 -6.10 -4.74
N LEU A 112 -5.17 -6.60 -3.61
CA LEU A 112 -5.20 -5.91 -2.32
C LEU A 112 -4.42 -4.59 -2.37
N LEU A 113 -3.21 -4.59 -2.93
CA LEU A 113 -2.41 -3.37 -3.08
C LEU A 113 -3.13 -2.35 -3.96
N ARG A 114 -3.70 -2.76 -5.09
CA ARG A 114 -4.49 -1.87 -5.95
C ARG A 114 -5.66 -1.26 -5.19
N ALA A 115 -6.45 -2.06 -4.47
CA ALA A 115 -7.61 -1.60 -3.74
C ALA A 115 -7.26 -0.62 -2.61
N LEU A 116 -6.20 -0.91 -1.84
CA LEU A 116 -5.69 -0.02 -0.79
C LEU A 116 -5.21 1.31 -1.37
N ARG A 117 -4.47 1.28 -2.48
CA ARG A 117 -3.96 2.50 -3.12
C ARG A 117 -5.09 3.34 -3.70
N GLN A 118 -6.09 2.73 -4.33
CA GLN A 118 -7.30 3.44 -4.76
C GLN A 118 -8.06 4.07 -3.59
N ALA A 119 -8.12 3.38 -2.43
CA ALA A 119 -8.78 3.90 -1.23
C ALA A 119 -8.01 5.02 -0.51
N GLY A 120 -6.79 5.36 -0.94
CA GLY A 120 -6.02 6.45 -0.34
C GLY A 120 -4.74 6.07 0.40
N PHE A 121 -4.33 4.81 0.39
CA PHE A 121 -3.12 4.37 1.07
C PHE A 121 -1.89 4.41 0.17
N ALA A 122 -0.74 4.80 0.72
CA ALA A 122 0.53 4.26 0.25
C ALA A 122 0.65 2.85 0.83
N ALA A 123 0.67 1.82 -0.02
CA ALA A 123 0.65 0.43 0.43
C ALA A 123 1.71 -0.41 -0.27
N TRP A 124 2.42 -1.23 0.52
CA TRP A 124 3.48 -2.13 0.08
C TRP A 124 3.29 -3.50 0.70
N TYR A 125 3.54 -4.55 -0.09
CA TYR A 125 3.72 -5.89 0.47
C TYR A 125 5.12 -6.01 1.03
N ARG A 126 5.23 -6.66 2.20
CA ARG A 126 6.48 -7.06 2.84
C ARG A 126 6.58 -8.56 2.84
N ASP A 127 7.68 -9.11 2.35
CA ASP A 127 7.95 -10.53 2.42
C ASP A 127 8.66 -10.93 3.72
N TRP A 128 8.91 -12.23 3.86
CA TRP A 128 9.77 -12.76 4.90
C TRP A 128 11.10 -12.03 4.96
N ASP A 129 11.52 -11.69 6.18
CA ASP A 129 12.82 -11.07 6.48
C ASP A 129 13.10 -9.73 5.76
N GLU A 130 12.12 -9.12 5.10
CA GLU A 130 12.32 -7.90 4.31
C GLU A 130 12.57 -6.67 5.21
N VAL A 131 11.90 -6.58 6.36
CA VAL A 131 12.02 -5.43 7.27
C VAL A 131 13.13 -5.66 8.29
N PHE A 132 13.17 -6.86 8.88
CA PHE A 132 14.21 -7.34 9.78
C PHE A 132 14.18 -8.88 9.83
N PRO A 133 15.27 -9.55 10.26
CA PRO A 133 15.27 -11.01 10.38
C PRO A 133 14.14 -11.53 11.29
N GLY A 134 13.29 -12.40 10.75
CA GLY A 134 12.08 -12.93 11.37
C GLY A 134 10.79 -12.18 11.05
N SER A 135 10.84 -11.05 10.31
CA SER A 135 9.63 -10.33 9.91
C SER A 135 8.77 -11.20 9.01
N VAL A 136 7.46 -11.24 9.28
CA VAL A 136 6.51 -12.10 8.55
C VAL A 136 5.83 -11.37 7.40
N PRO A 137 5.32 -12.08 6.38
CA PRO A 137 4.54 -11.48 5.31
C PRO A 137 3.32 -10.69 5.76
N HIS A 138 3.23 -9.44 5.31
CA HIS A 138 2.11 -8.53 5.59
C HIS A 138 2.02 -7.43 4.51
N ILE A 139 0.92 -6.69 4.50
CA ILE A 139 0.84 -5.43 3.75
C ILE A 139 1.01 -4.28 4.74
N HIS A 140 2.06 -3.48 4.55
CA HIS A 140 2.24 -2.22 5.26
C HIS A 140 1.53 -1.10 4.50
N ALA A 141 0.65 -0.35 5.16
CA ALA A 141 -0.09 0.73 4.53
C ALA A 141 -0.14 2.01 5.38
N ILE A 142 0.01 3.15 4.72
CA ILE A 142 -0.03 4.48 5.33
C ILE A 142 -1.13 5.31 4.68
N ALA A 143 -2.07 5.78 5.48
CA ALA A 143 -3.19 6.61 5.06
C ALA A 143 -2.70 7.99 4.61
N VAL A 144 -2.65 8.24 3.30
CA VAL A 144 -2.18 9.52 2.76
C VAL A 144 -3.08 10.65 3.23
N GLY A 145 -2.46 11.76 3.66
CA GLY A 145 -3.15 12.95 4.14
C GLY A 145 -3.70 12.86 5.57
N ASP A 146 -3.43 11.77 6.30
CA ASP A 146 -3.77 11.70 7.72
C ASP A 146 -2.98 12.75 8.52
N ALA A 147 -3.68 13.61 9.26
CA ALA A 147 -3.07 14.71 10.00
C ALA A 147 -2.24 14.25 11.21
N GLU A 148 -2.43 13.01 11.66
CA GLU A 148 -1.79 12.46 12.85
C GLU A 148 -0.65 11.49 12.53
N LEU A 149 -0.23 11.36 11.26
CA LEU A 149 0.92 10.56 10.86
C LEU A 149 2.14 10.86 11.72
N SER A 150 2.86 9.82 12.12
CA SER A 150 4.18 10.01 12.73
C SER A 150 5.16 10.62 11.72
N PRO A 151 6.24 11.28 12.18
CA PRO A 151 7.30 11.76 11.28
C PRO A 151 7.92 10.64 10.43
N ALA A 152 8.01 9.43 10.98
CA ALA A 152 8.53 8.27 10.25
C ALA A 152 7.56 7.83 9.14
N ALA A 153 6.27 7.73 9.43
CA ALA A 153 5.26 7.40 8.42
C ALA A 153 5.20 8.45 7.31
N ARG A 154 5.27 9.75 7.66
CA ARG A 154 5.32 10.83 6.67
C ARG A 154 6.51 10.69 5.72
N ARG A 155 7.70 10.38 6.24
CA ARG A 155 8.89 10.14 5.41
C ARG A 155 8.74 8.99 4.42
N GLN A 156 7.94 7.96 4.74
CA GLN A 156 7.65 6.88 3.79
C GLN A 156 6.72 7.33 2.65
N LEU A 157 6.04 8.48 2.77
CA LEU A 157 5.24 9.07 1.70
C LEU A 157 6.11 9.97 0.80
N ASP A 158 6.77 10.96 1.38
CA ASP A 158 7.38 12.09 0.65
C ASP A 158 8.92 12.12 0.67
N GLY A 159 9.56 11.26 1.46
CA GLY A 159 11.00 11.18 1.61
C GLY A 159 11.73 10.62 0.38
N PRO A 160 13.07 10.50 0.44
CA PRO A 160 13.89 10.04 -0.68
C PRO A 160 13.52 8.65 -1.22
N ALA A 161 13.12 7.74 -0.32
CA ALA A 161 12.63 6.40 -0.64
C ALA A 161 11.09 6.29 -0.56
N GLY A 162 10.39 7.42 -0.66
CA GLY A 162 8.95 7.50 -0.41
C GLY A 162 8.05 7.04 -1.56
N TYR A 163 6.79 6.77 -1.20
CA TYR A 163 5.73 6.30 -2.09
C TYR A 163 5.54 7.18 -3.34
N PHE A 164 5.49 8.49 -3.17
CA PHE A 164 5.22 9.42 -4.29
C PHE A 164 6.34 9.45 -5.34
N ARG A 165 7.48 8.83 -5.03
CA ARG A 165 8.62 8.67 -5.96
C ARG A 165 8.69 7.27 -6.56
N GLY A 166 7.76 6.36 -6.23
CA GLY A 166 7.73 4.98 -6.73
C GLY A 166 8.64 4.01 -5.99
N PHE A 167 9.07 4.35 -4.78
CA PHE A 167 9.92 3.51 -3.95
C PHE A 167 9.12 2.74 -2.89
N ASN A 168 9.77 1.76 -2.27
CA ASN A 168 9.16 0.83 -1.34
C ASN A 168 8.99 1.38 0.09
N GLY A 169 9.29 2.65 0.35
CA GLY A 169 9.13 3.27 1.68
C GLY A 169 10.19 2.90 2.73
N LEU A 170 11.05 1.91 2.49
CA LEU A 170 12.12 1.56 3.44
C LEU A 170 13.28 2.55 3.33
N PRO A 171 13.91 2.95 4.46
CA PRO A 171 14.99 3.93 4.48
C PRO A 171 16.33 3.30 4.03
N LEU A 172 16.36 2.71 2.83
CA LEU A 172 17.53 2.11 2.22
C LEU A 172 18.28 3.13 1.36
N ASP A 173 19.59 2.96 1.27
CA ASP A 173 20.48 3.73 0.39
C ASP A 173 21.33 2.76 -0.46
N PRO A 174 21.12 2.71 -1.79
CA PRO A 174 20.16 3.51 -2.56
C PRO A 174 18.68 3.11 -2.30
N PRO A 175 17.71 4.02 -2.54
CA PRO A 175 16.30 3.70 -2.50
C PRO A 175 15.93 2.54 -3.43
N VAL A 176 15.03 1.66 -2.97
CA VAL A 176 14.57 0.49 -3.73
C VAL A 176 13.18 0.78 -4.31
N ALA A 177 13.03 0.53 -5.61
CA ALA A 177 11.74 0.66 -6.30
C ALA A 177 10.69 -0.30 -5.72
N ASP A 178 9.43 0.11 -5.74
CA ASP A 178 8.33 -0.79 -5.38
C ASP A 178 8.21 -1.92 -6.41
N ALA A 179 8.43 -3.16 -5.96
CA ALA A 179 8.36 -4.36 -6.80
C ALA A 179 6.95 -4.62 -7.37
N TRP A 180 5.91 -4.05 -6.77
CA TRP A 180 4.52 -4.26 -7.15
C TRP A 180 3.94 -3.10 -7.98
N GLY A 181 4.80 -2.25 -8.52
CA GLY A 181 4.44 -1.15 -9.42
C GLY A 181 4.18 0.18 -8.70
N GLY A 182 4.26 1.25 -9.49
CA GLY A 182 4.30 2.64 -9.02
C GLY A 182 3.04 3.11 -8.27
N PRO A 183 3.10 4.34 -7.75
CA PRO A 183 2.05 4.84 -6.89
C PRO A 183 0.76 5.08 -7.68
N LEU A 184 -0.39 4.74 -7.09
CA LEU A 184 -1.68 5.23 -7.56
C LEU A 184 -2.01 6.46 -6.74
N VAL A 185 -1.91 7.63 -7.36
CA VAL A 185 -2.07 8.92 -6.68
C VAL A 185 -3.38 9.55 -7.13
N CYS A 186 -4.32 9.68 -6.21
CA CYS A 186 -5.54 10.43 -6.46
C CYS A 186 -5.25 11.94 -6.47
N PRO A 187 -6.00 12.77 -7.22
CA PRO A 187 -5.77 14.21 -7.26
C PRO A 187 -5.69 14.86 -5.87
N TRP A 188 -6.57 14.44 -4.95
CA TRP A 188 -6.60 14.94 -3.58
C TRP A 188 -5.38 14.58 -2.73
N MET A 189 -4.64 13.53 -3.09
CA MET A 189 -3.41 13.11 -2.39
C MET A 189 -2.22 14.01 -2.73
N ALA A 190 -2.23 14.60 -3.93
CA ALA A 190 -1.19 15.50 -4.41
C ALA A 190 -1.46 16.97 -4.04
N GLU A 191 -2.64 17.27 -3.50
CA GLU A 191 -2.95 18.61 -3.02
C GLU A 191 -2.08 18.96 -1.81
N PRO A 192 -1.55 20.20 -1.74
CA PRO A 192 -0.91 20.67 -0.53
C PRO A 192 -1.90 20.59 0.63
N VAL A 193 -1.47 20.06 1.77
CA VAL A 193 -2.26 20.08 3.00
C VAL A 193 -2.48 21.54 3.38
N VAL A 194 -3.62 22.09 2.99
CA VAL A 194 -4.05 23.42 3.42
C VAL A 194 -4.43 23.25 4.89
N ASP A 195 -3.66 23.84 5.79
CA ASP A 195 -3.99 23.89 7.22
C ASP A 195 -5.34 24.58 7.38
N ARG A 196 -6.41 23.78 7.49
CA ARG A 196 -7.77 24.26 7.76
C ARG A 196 -8.02 24.33 9.26
N GLY A 197 -7.08 24.91 9.99
CA GLY A 197 -7.33 25.63 11.23
C GLY A 197 -7.47 24.75 12.47
N ARG A 198 -6.42 24.77 13.30
CA ARG A 198 -6.65 24.98 14.73
C ARG A 198 -7.45 26.28 14.90
N ARG A 199 -8.69 26.16 15.35
CA ARG A 199 -9.38 27.22 16.10
C ARG A 199 -9.54 26.74 17.53
#